data_AF-A0A270NH37-F1
#
_entry.id   AF-A0A270NH37-F1
#
_cell.length_a   1.000
_cell.length_b   1.000
_cell.length_c   1.000
_cell.angle_alpha   90.00
_cell.angle_beta   90.00
_cell.angle_gamma   90.00
#
_symmetry.space_group_name_H-M   'P 1'
#
loop_
_entity.id
_entity.type
_entity.pdbx_description
1 polymer ?
#
loop_
_entity_poly.entity_id
_entity_poly.type
_entity_poly.pdbx_seq_one_letter_code
_entity_poly.pdbx_strand_id
1 'polypeptide(L)'
;MPAFRIVCMDRERSALHRKGPIPVQISPMTSAALCLSLALQLPVASEPLAVDPDSLLALHQALQSFGEFQQPYSAPVDVADPDAGTIDATVEISAGCLRDGPQVIILDADVDEAPERYLVLNEPWQSLSAGTLLLVSGNTAAIISTQEANKEATQAERMLTFLDYLPFDAGRNALVEPGIEAQESSFETRAFMESFSASSRGEALSEATLAAWKGVLPDLLLALWRRDGFARYRDDRLILVDPHLYSGVVAAFLQGTPMEGADRFHAYALTPFGQMLLCGENTSMHISIDPHSGQVSADSDVAATAGATERNWKLEFLLHHLDGPYLDATDDDEQPLYARALDLLGHLAPNEIYSFSPSVVEGGWQAAHLVKRDRLAELKSLAKQTAARRSLRSDAEDR
;
A
#
# COMPACT_ATOMS: atom_id res chain seq x y z
N MET A 1 -32.50 -10.72 39.92
CA MET A 1 -31.54 -10.02 39.05
C MET A 1 -30.16 -10.15 39.67
N PRO A 2 -29.33 -11.12 39.26
CA PRO A 2 -27.96 -11.13 39.72
C PRO A 2 -27.09 -10.44 38.67
N ALA A 3 -26.58 -9.28 39.05
CA ALA A 3 -25.34 -8.75 38.50
C ALA A 3 -24.22 -9.73 38.83
N PHE A 4 -23.54 -10.27 37.82
CA PHE A 4 -22.31 -11.02 38.01
C PHE A 4 -21.14 -10.20 37.48
N ARG A 5 -20.23 -9.90 38.41
CA ARG A 5 -18.96 -9.23 38.22
C ARG A 5 -17.90 -10.34 38.13
N ILE A 6 -17.23 -10.49 36.99
CA ILE A 6 -16.05 -11.38 36.81
C ILE A 6 -15.12 -10.67 35.82
N VAL A 7 -14.07 -9.97 36.31
CA VAL A 7 -12.65 -10.37 36.28
C VAL A 7 -12.20 -10.84 34.89
N CYS A 8 -11.86 -9.89 34.01
CA CYS A 8 -10.84 -10.17 33.00
C CYS A 8 -9.54 -10.45 33.75
N MET A 9 -8.90 -11.59 33.47
CA MET A 9 -7.47 -11.66 33.69
C MET A 9 -6.86 -10.71 32.66
N ASP A 10 -6.61 -9.47 33.09
CA ASP A 10 -5.62 -8.62 32.44
C ASP A 10 -4.33 -9.45 32.38
N ARG A 11 -3.97 -9.95 31.19
CA ARG A 11 -2.56 -10.06 30.89
C ARG A 11 -2.08 -8.61 30.90
N GLU A 12 -1.18 -8.31 31.84
CA GLU A 12 -0.56 -7.00 31.99
C GLU A 12 -0.27 -6.43 30.61
N ARG A 13 -0.99 -5.36 30.27
CA ARG A 13 -0.75 -4.55 29.09
C ARG A 13 0.73 -4.19 29.13
N SER A 14 1.50 -4.65 28.16
CA SER A 14 2.83 -4.09 27.93
C SER A 14 2.64 -2.67 27.41
N ALA A 15 2.42 -1.75 28.34
CA ALA A 15 2.63 -0.33 28.14
C ALA A 15 4.14 -0.12 27.99
N LEU A 16 4.65 -0.47 26.82
CA LEU A 16 5.96 -0.01 26.37
C LEU A 16 5.71 1.28 25.60
N HIS A 17 5.63 2.40 26.33
CA HIS A 17 6.10 3.66 25.79
C HIS A 17 7.55 3.45 25.35
N ARG A 18 7.76 3.17 24.07
CA ARG A 18 9.08 3.10 23.45
C ARG A 18 9.10 4.08 22.30
N LYS A 19 9.91 5.12 22.46
CA LYS A 19 10.37 5.97 21.35
C LYS A 19 11.26 5.11 20.46
N GLY A 20 10.83 4.83 19.23
CA GLY A 20 11.56 4.09 18.19
C GLY A 20 10.63 3.29 17.28
N PRO A 21 11.05 2.92 16.05
CA PRO A 21 10.22 2.14 15.13
C PRO A 21 9.97 0.72 15.67
N ILE A 22 8.78 0.20 15.38
CA ILE A 22 8.31 -1.13 15.78
C ILE A 22 8.84 -2.14 14.74
N PRO A 23 9.71 -3.10 15.11
CA PRO A 23 9.97 -4.24 14.25
C PRO A 23 8.73 -5.15 14.24
N VAL A 24 8.41 -5.75 13.08
CA VAL A 24 7.43 -6.85 12.98
C VAL A 24 7.94 -8.00 13.86
N GLN A 25 7.48 -8.08 15.11
CA GLN A 25 7.84 -9.17 16.00
C GLN A 25 6.94 -10.38 15.69
N ILE A 26 7.44 -11.28 14.86
CA ILE A 26 6.89 -12.64 14.76
C ILE A 26 7.34 -13.40 16.01
N SER A 27 6.53 -13.33 17.07
CA SER A 27 6.72 -14.20 18.24
C SER A 27 6.05 -15.55 17.96
N PRO A 28 6.76 -16.68 17.99
CA PRO A 28 6.12 -17.98 17.97
C PRO A 28 5.55 -18.25 19.36
N MET A 29 4.31 -17.83 19.58
CA MET A 29 3.54 -18.20 20.77
C MET A 29 2.28 -18.94 20.34
N THR A 30 2.08 -20.14 20.89
CA THR A 30 0.85 -20.92 20.81
C THR A 30 -0.36 -20.04 21.14
N SER A 31 -1.12 -19.63 20.11
CA SER A 31 -2.32 -18.80 20.26
C SER A 31 -3.41 -19.61 20.94
N ALA A 32 -3.90 -19.09 22.08
CA ALA A 32 -5.12 -19.52 22.71
C ALA A 32 -6.17 -18.46 22.38
N ALA A 33 -7.19 -18.83 21.59
CA ALA A 33 -8.23 -17.89 21.16
C ALA A 33 -8.81 -17.09 22.34
N LEU A 34 -8.87 -15.76 22.18
CA LEU A 34 -9.44 -14.85 23.17
C LEU A 34 -10.96 -15.06 23.24
N CYS A 35 -11.46 -15.55 24.38
CA CYS A 35 -12.89 -15.73 24.59
C CYS A 35 -13.53 -14.53 25.29
N LEU A 36 -14.27 -13.72 24.53
CA LEU A 36 -14.89 -12.46 24.92
C LEU A 36 -16.32 -12.68 25.46
N SER A 37 -16.67 -12.06 26.58
CA SER A 37 -18.05 -12.01 27.09
C SER A 37 -18.62 -10.61 26.84
N LEU A 38 -19.43 -10.43 25.80
CA LEU A 38 -19.95 -9.13 25.38
C LEU A 38 -21.47 -9.11 25.32
N ALA A 39 -22.08 -8.00 25.75
CA ALA A 39 -23.50 -7.74 25.56
C ALA A 39 -23.72 -6.93 24.27
N LEU A 40 -24.51 -7.47 23.34
CA LEU A 40 -24.88 -6.80 22.10
C LEU A 40 -25.93 -5.71 22.34
N GLN A 41 -25.71 -4.54 21.76
CA GLN A 41 -26.70 -3.48 21.63
C GLN A 41 -27.08 -3.34 20.16
N LEU A 42 -28.26 -3.86 19.79
CA LEU A 42 -28.78 -3.82 18.42
C LEU A 42 -29.74 -2.62 18.26
N PRO A 43 -29.52 -1.68 17.33
CA PRO A 43 -30.54 -0.70 16.94
C PRO A 43 -31.68 -1.39 16.16
N VAL A 44 -32.86 -0.78 16.17
CA VAL A 44 -34.10 -1.38 15.63
C VAL A 44 -34.12 -1.46 14.09
N ALA A 45 -33.30 -0.67 13.40
CA ALA A 45 -33.09 -0.76 11.96
C ALA A 45 -31.82 0.04 11.58
N SER A 46 -30.73 -0.65 11.26
CA SER A 46 -29.53 -0.03 10.70
C SER A 46 -28.86 -1.04 9.78
N GLU A 47 -28.47 -0.62 8.58
CA GLU A 47 -27.59 -1.42 7.73
C GLU A 47 -26.20 -1.44 8.39
N PRO A 48 -25.72 -2.61 8.86
CA PRO A 48 -24.45 -2.70 9.55
C PRO A 48 -23.30 -2.56 8.56
N LEU A 49 -22.24 -1.86 8.96
CA LEU A 49 -20.97 -1.91 8.25
C LEU A 49 -20.45 -3.35 8.30
N ALA A 50 -20.11 -3.89 7.13
CA ALA A 50 -19.66 -5.27 7.00
C ALA A 50 -18.46 -5.34 6.07
N VAL A 51 -17.51 -6.21 6.44
CA VAL A 51 -16.46 -6.70 5.55
C VAL A 51 -17.13 -7.57 4.49
N ASP A 52 -16.74 -7.39 3.23
CA ASP A 52 -17.26 -8.25 2.19
C ASP A 52 -16.74 -9.71 2.36
N PRO A 53 -17.44 -10.69 1.78
CA PRO A 53 -17.09 -12.10 1.97
C PRO A 53 -15.68 -12.47 1.52
N ASP A 54 -15.11 -11.78 0.52
CA ASP A 54 -13.80 -12.10 -0.05
C ASP A 54 -12.69 -11.58 0.88
N SER A 55 -12.81 -10.35 1.37
CA SER A 55 -11.90 -9.80 2.38
C SER A 55 -12.00 -10.55 3.73
N LEU A 56 -13.19 -11.01 4.11
CA LEU A 56 -13.36 -11.87 5.29
C LEU A 56 -12.59 -13.21 5.14
N LEU A 57 -12.65 -13.81 3.96
CA LEU A 57 -11.93 -15.04 3.65
C LEU A 57 -10.41 -14.82 3.65
N ALA A 58 -9.94 -13.70 3.11
CA ALA A 58 -8.53 -13.33 3.11
C ALA A 58 -7.98 -13.16 4.54
N LEU A 59 -8.73 -12.48 5.42
CA LEU A 59 -8.38 -12.36 6.84
C LEU A 59 -8.31 -13.72 7.55
N HIS A 60 -9.21 -14.65 7.23
CA HIS A 60 -9.14 -16.02 7.76
C HIS A 60 -7.88 -16.75 7.29
N GLN A 61 -7.54 -16.66 6.01
CA GLN A 61 -6.35 -17.30 5.46
C GLN A 61 -5.06 -16.72 6.05
N ALA A 62 -5.01 -15.40 6.24
CA ALA A 62 -3.89 -14.73 6.89
C ALA A 62 -3.72 -15.19 8.34
N LEU A 63 -4.79 -15.22 9.14
CA LEU A 63 -4.75 -15.71 10.51
C LEU A 63 -4.36 -17.19 10.61
N GLN A 64 -4.80 -18.04 9.67
CA GLN A 64 -4.40 -19.45 9.61
C GLN A 64 -2.93 -19.62 9.25
N SER A 65 -2.40 -18.75 8.40
CA SER A 65 -1.02 -18.83 7.89
C SER A 65 -0.01 -18.23 8.86
N PHE A 66 -0.37 -17.12 9.52
CA PHE A 66 0.55 -16.29 10.30
C PHE A 66 0.25 -16.27 11.79
N GLY A 67 -0.93 -16.74 12.24
CA GLY A 67 -1.38 -16.56 13.61
C GLY A 67 -1.84 -15.12 13.86
N GLU A 68 -1.67 -14.62 15.08
CA GLU A 68 -1.93 -13.21 15.41
C GLU A 68 -0.85 -12.34 14.76
N PHE A 69 -1.24 -11.25 14.10
CA PHE A 69 -0.31 -10.36 13.38
C PHE A 69 -0.70 -8.89 13.51
N GLN A 70 0.27 -8.00 13.36
CA GLN A 70 0.06 -6.55 13.35
C GLN A 70 0.30 -5.99 11.96
N GLN A 71 -0.52 -5.03 11.54
CA GLN A 71 -0.42 -4.38 10.24
C GLN A 71 -0.41 -2.85 10.42
N PRO A 72 0.63 -2.14 9.96
CA PRO A 72 0.66 -0.68 10.02
C PRO A 72 -0.29 -0.11 8.97
N TYR A 73 -1.01 0.97 9.27
CA TYR A 73 -1.83 1.73 8.33
C TYR A 73 -1.80 3.23 8.63
N SER A 74 -1.97 4.09 7.62
CA SER A 74 -1.96 5.54 7.82
C SER A 74 -3.35 6.04 8.23
N ALA A 75 -3.48 6.59 9.44
CA ALA A 75 -4.71 7.21 9.93
C ALA A 75 -4.58 8.74 9.89
N PRO A 76 -5.57 9.51 9.40
CA PRO A 76 -5.55 10.97 9.53
C PRO A 76 -5.64 11.42 11.00
N VAL A 77 -4.91 12.47 11.37
CA VAL A 77 -4.80 13.06 12.73
C VAL A 77 -6.17 13.48 13.30
N ASP A 78 -7.14 13.80 12.45
CA ASP A 78 -8.53 13.95 12.86
C ASP A 78 -9.45 13.54 11.70
N VAL A 79 -10.42 12.68 11.99
CA VAL A 79 -11.43 12.22 11.04
C VAL A 79 -12.35 13.37 10.60
N ALA A 80 -12.52 14.39 11.45
CA ALA A 80 -13.34 15.57 11.20
C ALA A 80 -12.54 16.77 10.65
N ASP A 81 -11.20 16.71 10.64
CA ASP A 81 -10.33 17.75 10.10
C ASP A 81 -9.30 17.14 9.13
N PRO A 82 -9.63 17.05 7.82
CA PRO A 82 -8.78 16.42 6.81
C PRO A 82 -7.46 17.16 6.56
N ASP A 83 -7.29 18.37 7.09
CA ASP A 83 -6.06 19.16 6.96
C ASP A 83 -5.03 18.86 8.07
N ALA A 84 -5.39 18.03 9.07
CA ALA A 84 -4.58 17.79 10.25
C ALA A 84 -3.33 16.89 10.03
N GLY A 85 -3.19 16.27 8.85
CA GLY A 85 -2.07 15.36 8.52
C GLY A 85 -2.36 13.88 8.83
N THR A 86 -1.39 12.99 8.63
CA THR A 86 -1.49 11.53 8.88
C THR A 86 -0.56 11.09 10.02
N ILE A 87 -0.99 10.10 10.80
CA ILE A 87 -0.19 9.37 11.79
C ILE A 87 0.01 7.93 11.33
N ASP A 88 1.14 7.35 11.71
CA ASP A 88 1.36 5.90 11.61
C ASP A 88 0.52 5.22 12.69
N ALA A 89 -0.53 4.50 12.29
CA ALA A 89 -1.36 3.68 13.17
C ALA A 89 -1.04 2.19 12.93
N THR A 90 -1.37 1.34 13.89
CA THR A 90 -1.27 -0.11 13.72
C THR A 90 -2.60 -0.76 14.08
N VAL A 91 -2.95 -1.82 13.36
CA VAL A 91 -4.04 -2.70 13.73
C VAL A 91 -3.46 -4.06 14.07
N GLU A 92 -3.82 -4.60 15.23
CA GLU A 92 -3.53 -5.98 15.61
C GLU A 92 -4.73 -6.87 15.27
N ILE A 93 -4.47 -7.89 14.46
CA ILE A 93 -5.46 -8.86 13.99
C ILE A 93 -5.27 -10.15 14.77
N SER A 94 -6.32 -10.59 15.47
CA SER A 94 -6.30 -11.84 16.23
C SER A 94 -7.59 -12.65 16.10
N ALA A 95 -7.50 -13.95 16.38
CA ALA A 95 -8.66 -14.84 16.38
C ALA A 95 -9.33 -14.86 17.76
N GLY A 96 -10.66 -14.71 17.78
CA GLY A 96 -11.46 -14.68 18.99
C GLY A 96 -12.69 -15.59 18.95
N CYS A 97 -13.25 -15.83 20.13
CA CYS A 97 -14.55 -16.47 20.31
C CYS A 97 -15.44 -15.58 21.17
N LEU A 98 -16.72 -15.44 20.80
CA LEU A 98 -17.71 -14.90 21.72
C LEU A 98 -18.19 -16.01 22.66
N ARG A 99 -18.35 -15.70 23.94
CA ARG A 99 -18.89 -16.65 24.93
C ARG A 99 -20.34 -16.94 24.58
N ASP A 100 -20.62 -18.22 24.29
CA ASP A 100 -21.91 -18.69 23.77
C ASP A 100 -22.29 -18.10 22.40
N GLY A 101 -21.28 -17.70 21.60
CA GLY A 101 -21.44 -17.07 20.29
C GLY A 101 -20.47 -17.60 19.21
N PRO A 102 -20.42 -16.96 18.03
CA PRO A 102 -19.62 -17.40 16.89
C PRO A 102 -18.14 -17.12 17.12
N GLN A 103 -17.32 -17.66 16.22
CA GLN A 103 -15.96 -17.16 16.06
C GLN A 103 -15.98 -15.74 15.47
N VAL A 104 -14.97 -14.96 15.87
CA VAL A 104 -14.81 -13.58 15.44
C VAL A 104 -13.35 -13.31 15.11
N ILE A 105 -13.11 -12.38 14.21
CA ILE A 105 -11.80 -11.74 14.05
C ILE A 105 -11.81 -10.48 14.90
N ILE A 106 -10.80 -10.31 15.74
CA ILE A 106 -10.60 -9.12 16.58
C ILE A 106 -9.61 -8.23 15.85
N LEU A 107 -10.00 -6.96 15.66
CA LEU A 107 -9.13 -5.91 15.14
C LEU A 107 -8.93 -4.88 16.25
N ASP A 108 -7.74 -4.84 16.84
CA ASP A 108 -7.35 -3.85 17.85
C ASP A 108 -6.57 -2.73 17.15
N ALA A 109 -7.24 -1.61 16.90
CA ALA A 109 -6.66 -0.45 16.25
C ALA A 109 -6.03 0.47 17.31
N ASP A 110 -4.72 0.66 17.22
CA ASP A 110 -3.97 1.63 18.02
C ASP A 110 -3.96 2.97 17.27
N VAL A 111 -5.01 3.77 17.54
CA VAL A 111 -5.23 5.09 16.95
C VAL A 111 -5.26 6.10 18.10
N ASP A 112 -4.34 7.07 18.10
CA ASP A 112 -4.25 8.13 19.12
C ASP A 112 -4.09 7.67 20.59
N GLU A 113 -4.71 8.38 21.56
CA GLU A 113 -4.56 8.17 23.01
C GLU A 113 -5.39 6.98 23.56
N ALA A 114 -6.25 6.35 22.75
CA ALA A 114 -7.12 5.27 23.19
C ALA A 114 -7.34 4.21 22.11
N PRO A 115 -6.85 2.96 22.32
CA PRO A 115 -7.03 1.89 21.35
C PRO A 115 -8.51 1.48 21.24
N GLU A 116 -8.95 1.23 20.01
CA GLU A 116 -10.30 0.81 19.67
C GLU A 116 -10.31 -0.66 19.26
N ARG A 117 -11.32 -1.40 19.73
CA ARG A 117 -11.48 -2.81 19.40
C ARG A 117 -12.70 -3.02 18.52
N TYR A 118 -12.48 -3.65 17.37
CA TYR A 118 -13.53 -4.07 16.46
C TYR A 118 -13.63 -5.59 16.41
N LEU A 119 -14.84 -6.11 16.18
CA LEU A 119 -15.09 -7.53 15.98
C LEU A 119 -15.75 -7.74 14.62
N VAL A 120 -15.16 -8.59 13.80
CA VAL A 120 -15.76 -9.08 12.57
C VAL A 120 -16.39 -10.44 12.85
N LEU A 121 -17.69 -10.57 12.57
CA LEU A 121 -18.38 -11.86 12.72
C LEU A 121 -17.95 -12.85 11.63
N ASN A 122 -17.44 -14.02 12.00
CA ASN A 122 -17.08 -15.05 11.00
C ASN A 122 -18.31 -15.75 10.42
N GLU A 123 -19.36 -15.88 11.22
CA GLU A 123 -20.59 -16.56 10.87
C GLU A 123 -21.78 -15.68 11.21
N PRO A 124 -22.94 -15.87 10.54
CA PRO A 124 -24.15 -15.16 10.91
C PRO A 124 -24.50 -15.45 12.37
N TRP A 125 -24.83 -14.39 13.12
CA TRP A 125 -25.18 -14.53 14.53
C TRP A 125 -26.34 -13.62 14.89
N GLN A 126 -27.38 -14.23 15.47
CA GLN A 126 -28.67 -13.59 15.70
C GLN A 126 -29.28 -13.05 14.40
N SER A 127 -29.45 -11.73 14.27
CA SER A 127 -29.96 -11.05 13.07
C SER A 127 -28.86 -10.47 12.18
N LEU A 128 -27.59 -10.72 12.50
CA LEU A 128 -26.44 -10.17 11.79
C LEU A 128 -25.83 -11.18 10.82
N SER A 129 -25.38 -10.69 9.67
CA SER A 129 -24.66 -11.50 8.68
C SER A 129 -23.20 -11.69 9.09
N ALA A 130 -22.57 -12.74 8.56
CA ALA A 130 -21.11 -12.83 8.55
C ALA A 130 -20.51 -11.58 7.89
N GLY A 131 -19.31 -11.19 8.34
CA GLY A 131 -18.63 -9.96 7.92
C GLY A 131 -19.06 -8.72 8.70
N THR A 132 -20.16 -8.75 9.45
CA THR A 132 -20.61 -7.58 10.23
C THR A 132 -19.53 -7.12 11.21
N LEU A 133 -19.23 -5.82 11.19
CA LEU A 133 -18.28 -5.17 12.08
C LEU A 133 -19.00 -4.59 13.31
N LEU A 134 -18.47 -4.88 14.49
CA LEU A 134 -18.97 -4.40 15.77
C LEU A 134 -17.87 -3.61 16.49
N LEU A 135 -18.20 -2.42 16.99
CA LEU A 135 -17.29 -1.65 17.85
C LEU A 135 -17.48 -2.07 19.31
N VAL A 136 -16.38 -2.36 20.00
CA VAL A 136 -16.39 -2.75 21.41
C VAL A 136 -16.09 -1.56 22.30
N SER A 137 -17.05 -1.24 23.17
CA SER A 137 -16.93 -0.20 24.19
C SER A 137 -17.11 -0.83 25.57
N GLY A 138 -16.01 -1.02 26.30
CA GLY A 138 -16.02 -1.71 27.59
C GLY A 138 -16.49 -3.16 27.48
N ASN A 139 -17.67 -3.47 28.03
CA ASN A 139 -18.25 -4.82 28.02
C ASN A 139 -19.42 -4.96 27.03
N THR A 140 -19.64 -3.97 26.18
CA THR A 140 -20.72 -3.94 25.19
C THR A 140 -20.15 -3.84 23.78
N ALA A 141 -20.84 -4.46 22.83
CA ALA A 141 -20.55 -4.33 21.40
C ALA A 141 -21.75 -3.68 20.71
N ALA A 142 -21.48 -2.65 19.90
CA ALA A 142 -22.49 -1.91 19.15
C ALA A 142 -22.28 -2.06 17.64
N ILE A 143 -23.38 -2.01 16.89
CA ILE A 143 -23.34 -1.99 15.43
C ILE A 143 -22.88 -0.62 14.96
N ILE A 144 -21.97 -0.62 14.01
CA ILE A 144 -21.59 0.57 13.25
C ILE A 144 -22.57 0.71 12.08
N SER A 145 -23.37 1.78 12.07
CA SER A 145 -24.37 2.05 11.03
C SER A 145 -23.73 2.76 9.84
N THR A 146 -24.08 2.33 8.62
CA THR A 146 -23.68 3.01 7.37
C THR A 146 -24.62 4.16 6.97
N GLN A 147 -25.78 4.28 7.63
CA GLN A 147 -26.83 5.23 7.23
C GLN A 147 -26.66 6.65 7.80
N GLU A 148 -25.87 6.79 8.86
CA GLU A 148 -25.59 8.08 9.49
C GLU A 148 -24.08 8.27 9.53
N ALA A 149 -23.59 9.34 8.89
CA ALA A 149 -22.17 9.70 8.95
C ALA A 149 -21.78 9.95 10.42
N ASN A 150 -21.06 8.99 10.99
CA ASN A 150 -20.54 9.03 12.33
C ASN A 150 -19.02 8.80 12.31
N LYS A 151 -18.35 9.20 13.38
CA LYS A 151 -16.88 9.19 13.45
C LYS A 151 -16.37 7.75 13.38
N GLU A 152 -17.08 6.84 14.05
CA GLU A 152 -16.78 5.43 14.19
C GLU A 152 -16.86 4.68 12.86
N ALA A 153 -17.87 4.97 12.03
CA ALA A 153 -18.03 4.39 10.69
C ALA A 153 -16.93 4.85 9.74
N THR A 154 -16.60 6.15 9.76
CA THR A 154 -15.55 6.70 8.92
C THR A 154 -14.17 6.12 9.29
N GLN A 155 -13.93 5.89 10.58
CA GLN A 155 -12.69 5.30 11.08
C GLN A 155 -12.59 3.81 10.73
N ALA A 156 -13.68 3.07 10.92
CA ALA A 156 -13.76 1.67 10.54
C ALA A 156 -13.59 1.45 9.03
N GLU A 157 -14.23 2.26 8.19
CA GLU A 157 -14.09 2.18 6.72
C GLU A 157 -12.65 2.45 6.27
N ARG A 158 -11.94 3.39 6.89
CA ARG A 158 -10.52 3.66 6.61
C ARG A 158 -9.64 2.46 6.98
N MET A 159 -9.86 1.87 8.16
CA MET A 159 -9.15 0.67 8.60
C MET A 159 -9.43 -0.51 7.64
N LEU A 160 -10.69 -0.73 7.25
CA LEU A 160 -11.07 -1.82 6.35
C LEU A 160 -10.53 -1.64 4.93
N THR A 161 -10.57 -0.42 4.38
CA THR A 161 -10.00 -0.09 3.05
C THR A 161 -8.51 -0.45 2.98
N PHE A 162 -7.80 -0.32 4.10
CA PHE A 162 -6.39 -0.71 4.18
C PHE A 162 -6.19 -2.24 4.32
N LEU A 163 -7.17 -2.97 4.87
CA LEU A 163 -7.15 -4.43 4.92
C LEU A 163 -7.48 -5.09 3.57
N ASP A 164 -8.10 -4.38 2.64
CA ASP A 164 -8.41 -4.83 1.27
C ASP A 164 -7.16 -5.06 0.37
N TYR A 165 -5.95 -4.89 0.90
CA TYR A 165 -4.68 -5.16 0.21
C TYR A 165 -4.27 -6.65 0.16
N LEU A 166 -5.16 -7.59 0.48
CA LEU A 166 -4.97 -9.03 0.20
C LEU A 166 -5.69 -9.41 -1.11
N PRO A 167 -5.14 -10.33 -1.92
CA PRO A 167 -5.28 -10.34 -3.39
C PRO A 167 -6.74 -10.44 -3.85
N PHE A 168 -7.20 -9.39 -4.54
CA PHE A 168 -8.55 -9.25 -5.07
C PHE A 168 -8.72 -10.00 -6.40
N ASP A 169 -9.77 -10.83 -6.49
CA ASP A 169 -10.23 -11.50 -7.71
C ASP A 169 -11.10 -10.55 -8.55
N ALA A 170 -10.83 -10.48 -9.86
CA ALA A 170 -11.31 -9.46 -10.79
C ALA A 170 -12.78 -9.64 -11.23
N GLY A 171 -13.69 -9.84 -10.28
CA GLY A 171 -15.12 -10.11 -10.56
C GLY A 171 -16.07 -8.91 -10.43
N ARG A 172 -15.72 -7.85 -9.68
CA ARG A 172 -16.73 -6.89 -9.21
C ARG A 172 -17.12 -5.73 -10.13
N ASN A 173 -16.49 -5.58 -11.30
CA ASN A 173 -16.96 -4.63 -12.32
C ASN A 173 -17.69 -5.28 -13.50
N ALA A 174 -18.02 -6.57 -13.43
CA ALA A 174 -18.81 -7.27 -14.45
C ALA A 174 -20.32 -7.28 -14.13
N LEU A 175 -20.88 -6.12 -13.80
CA LEU A 175 -22.32 -5.86 -13.97
C LEU A 175 -22.50 -4.53 -14.71
N VAL A 176 -21.93 -4.45 -15.91
CA VAL A 176 -22.39 -3.51 -16.93
C VAL A 176 -23.08 -4.35 -17.99
N GLU A 177 -24.41 -4.20 -18.09
CA GLU A 177 -25.18 -4.79 -19.18
C GLU A 177 -24.60 -4.34 -20.54
N PRO A 178 -24.55 -5.22 -21.55
CA PRO A 178 -23.92 -4.89 -22.81
C PRO A 178 -24.84 -3.96 -23.61
N GLY A 179 -24.49 -2.67 -23.65
CA GLY A 179 -25.09 -1.79 -24.63
C GLY A 179 -25.11 -0.30 -24.31
N ILE A 180 -23.99 0.33 -23.94
CA ILE A 180 -23.79 1.77 -24.19
C ILE A 180 -22.33 2.00 -24.59
N GLU A 181 -22.15 2.56 -25.80
CA GLU A 181 -20.87 3.01 -26.34
C GLU A 181 -20.27 4.14 -25.50
N ALA A 182 -18.94 4.08 -25.28
CA ALA A 182 -18.02 5.15 -24.92
C ALA A 182 -18.60 6.49 -24.41
N GLN A 183 -18.78 6.63 -23.10
CA GLN A 183 -18.79 7.86 -22.27
C GLN A 183 -19.16 7.39 -20.84
N GLU A 184 -18.49 7.69 -19.73
CA GLU A 184 -17.64 8.80 -19.30
C GLU A 184 -16.50 8.25 -18.42
N SER A 185 -15.43 9.04 -18.21
CA SER A 185 -14.48 8.81 -17.11
C SER A 185 -15.26 8.56 -15.82
N SER A 186 -14.98 7.48 -15.10
CA SER A 186 -15.60 7.24 -13.79
C SER A 186 -15.48 8.52 -12.95
N PHE A 187 -16.53 8.84 -12.20
CA PHE A 187 -16.57 10.01 -11.32
C PHE A 187 -15.33 10.07 -10.40
N GLU A 188 -14.85 8.90 -9.98
CA GLU A 188 -13.63 8.70 -9.18
C GLU A 188 -12.37 9.18 -9.89
N THR A 189 -12.12 8.76 -11.14
CA THR A 189 -10.94 9.21 -11.89
C THR A 189 -10.94 10.73 -12.11
N ARG A 190 -12.12 11.38 -12.20
CA ARG A 190 -12.21 12.84 -12.26
C ARG A 190 -11.78 13.50 -10.95
N ALA A 191 -12.30 13.00 -9.82
CA ALA A 191 -11.95 13.49 -8.50
C ALA A 191 -10.46 13.26 -8.17
N PHE A 192 -9.92 12.11 -8.56
CA PHE A 192 -8.48 11.83 -8.47
C PHE A 192 -7.68 12.84 -9.29
N MET A 193 -8.04 13.06 -10.55
CA MET A 193 -7.32 14.03 -11.38
C MET A 193 -7.38 15.43 -10.74
N GLU A 194 -8.51 15.88 -10.21
CA GLU A 194 -8.61 17.19 -9.57
C GLU A 194 -7.74 17.33 -8.30
N SER A 195 -7.63 16.28 -7.50
CA SER A 195 -6.86 16.28 -6.25
C SER A 195 -5.36 16.01 -6.45
N PHE A 196 -5.00 15.13 -7.38
CA PHE A 196 -3.62 14.72 -7.64
C PHE A 196 -2.90 15.76 -8.51
N SER A 197 -2.32 16.76 -7.87
CA SER A 197 -1.70 17.91 -8.56
C SER A 197 -0.17 17.83 -8.63
N ALA A 198 0.39 18.31 -9.74
CA ALA A 198 1.83 18.35 -9.95
C ALA A 198 2.51 19.40 -9.05
N SER A 199 3.57 18.99 -8.34
CA SER A 199 4.48 19.89 -7.63
C SER A 199 5.27 20.76 -8.61
N SER A 200 5.73 20.16 -9.72
CA SER A 200 6.36 20.86 -10.83
C SER A 200 5.95 20.24 -12.16
N ARG A 201 5.52 21.08 -13.10
CA ARG A 201 5.08 20.63 -14.43
C ARG A 201 6.29 20.38 -15.34
N GLY A 202 6.19 19.35 -16.16
CA GLY A 202 7.12 19.08 -17.25
C GLY A 202 6.77 19.90 -18.49
N GLU A 203 7.59 19.73 -19.53
CA GLU A 203 7.27 20.26 -20.86
C GLU A 203 6.04 19.54 -21.44
N ALA A 204 5.22 20.28 -22.19
CA ALA A 204 4.05 19.72 -22.85
C ALA A 204 4.48 18.67 -23.88
N LEU A 205 3.88 17.47 -23.80
CA LEU A 205 4.20 16.38 -24.72
C LEU A 205 3.46 16.52 -26.04
N SER A 206 4.09 16.06 -27.12
CA SER A 206 3.44 15.99 -28.42
C SER A 206 2.36 14.91 -28.45
N GLU A 207 1.30 15.11 -29.23
CA GLU A 207 0.28 14.06 -29.43
C GLU A 207 0.87 12.79 -30.06
N ALA A 208 1.97 12.89 -30.80
CA ALA A 208 2.69 11.72 -31.32
C ALA A 208 3.31 10.88 -30.19
N THR A 209 3.87 11.52 -29.17
CA THR A 209 4.39 10.85 -27.96
C THR A 209 3.27 10.15 -27.21
N LEU A 210 2.15 10.83 -26.98
CA LEU A 210 0.99 10.25 -26.29
C LEU A 210 0.37 9.09 -27.08
N ALA A 211 0.26 9.22 -28.41
CA ALA A 211 -0.29 8.18 -29.28
C ALA A 211 0.60 6.92 -29.32
N ALA A 212 1.92 7.06 -29.20
CA ALA A 212 2.84 5.92 -29.17
C ALA A 212 2.63 5.01 -27.95
N TRP A 213 2.08 5.55 -26.86
CA TRP A 213 1.84 4.82 -25.61
C TRP A 213 0.37 4.44 -25.40
N LYS A 214 -0.53 4.81 -26.32
CA LYS A 214 -1.95 4.48 -26.24
C LYS A 214 -2.17 2.97 -26.34
N GLY A 215 -2.89 2.41 -25.37
CA GLY A 215 -3.13 0.96 -25.27
C GLY A 215 -1.94 0.16 -24.73
N VAL A 216 -0.78 0.80 -24.55
CA VAL A 216 0.42 0.21 -23.93
C VAL A 216 0.47 0.57 -22.45
N LEU A 217 0.32 1.85 -22.12
CA LEU A 217 0.20 2.33 -20.74
C LEU A 217 -1.27 2.47 -20.33
N PRO A 218 -1.58 2.43 -19.02
CA PRO A 218 -2.86 2.88 -18.50
C PRO A 218 -3.23 4.28 -19.02
N ASP A 219 -4.47 4.47 -19.45
CA ASP A 219 -4.98 5.75 -19.97
C ASP A 219 -4.87 6.87 -18.92
N LEU A 220 -4.93 6.52 -17.63
CA LEU A 220 -4.70 7.47 -16.54
C LEU A 220 -3.30 8.12 -16.58
N LEU A 221 -2.23 7.35 -16.88
CA LEU A 221 -0.90 7.93 -17.07
C LEU A 221 -0.89 8.91 -18.25
N LEU A 222 -1.54 8.53 -19.36
CA LEU A 222 -1.61 9.38 -20.54
C LEU A 222 -2.41 10.66 -20.28
N ALA A 223 -3.43 10.60 -19.42
CA ALA A 223 -4.17 11.77 -18.95
C ALA A 223 -3.29 12.70 -18.12
N LEU A 224 -2.53 12.16 -17.16
CA LEU A 224 -1.56 12.93 -16.35
C LEU A 224 -0.48 13.56 -17.22
N TRP A 225 0.08 12.81 -18.17
CA TRP A 225 1.10 13.30 -19.11
C TRP A 225 0.57 14.38 -20.03
N ARG A 226 -0.66 14.25 -20.54
CA ARG A 226 -1.29 15.30 -21.35
C ARG A 226 -1.51 16.58 -20.53
N ARG A 227 -1.86 16.44 -19.25
CA ARG A 227 -2.14 17.59 -18.38
C ARG A 227 -0.87 18.30 -17.91
N ASP A 228 0.14 17.56 -17.48
CA ASP A 228 1.29 18.11 -16.74
C ASP A 228 2.65 17.81 -17.39
N GLY A 229 2.70 17.05 -18.46
CA GLY A 229 3.94 16.56 -19.06
C GLY A 229 4.61 15.47 -18.22
N PHE A 230 5.93 15.30 -18.39
CA PHE A 230 6.75 14.52 -17.46
C PHE A 230 6.99 15.31 -16.16
N ALA A 231 5.90 15.47 -15.42
CA ALA A 231 5.83 16.25 -14.19
C ALA A 231 6.41 15.52 -12.99
N ARG A 232 6.60 16.28 -11.91
CA ARG A 232 6.87 15.75 -10.59
C ARG A 232 5.69 16.00 -9.66
N TYR A 233 5.44 15.04 -8.78
CA TYR A 233 4.37 15.03 -7.78
C TYR A 233 4.96 14.76 -6.39
N ARG A 234 4.14 14.89 -5.35
CA ARG A 234 4.50 14.55 -3.95
C ARG A 234 5.78 15.25 -3.49
N ASP A 235 5.82 16.58 -3.63
CA ASP A 235 6.97 17.44 -3.31
C ASP A 235 8.25 17.05 -4.07
N ASP A 236 8.08 16.87 -5.39
CA ASP A 236 9.11 16.44 -6.32
C ASP A 236 9.66 15.02 -6.10
N ARG A 237 9.03 14.20 -5.24
CA ARG A 237 9.49 12.84 -4.92
C ARG A 237 8.96 11.75 -5.85
N LEU A 238 7.96 12.03 -6.66
CA LEU A 238 7.50 11.14 -7.72
C LEU A 238 7.70 11.81 -9.07
N ILE A 239 8.64 11.32 -9.87
CA ILE A 239 9.07 11.96 -11.13
C ILE A 239 8.60 11.11 -12.30
N LEU A 240 7.63 11.58 -13.08
CA LEU A 240 7.21 10.89 -14.30
C LEU A 240 8.31 10.93 -15.36
N VAL A 241 8.43 9.86 -16.15
CA VAL A 241 9.50 9.72 -17.14
C VAL A 241 9.01 9.12 -18.46
N ASP A 242 9.78 9.36 -19.53
CA ASP A 242 9.61 8.65 -20.80
C ASP A 242 10.15 7.22 -20.68
N PRO A 243 9.28 6.18 -20.72
CA PRO A 243 9.72 4.80 -20.53
C PRO A 243 10.67 4.33 -21.64
N HIS A 244 10.66 4.97 -22.82
CA HIS A 244 11.56 4.61 -23.92
C HIS A 244 13.04 4.72 -23.52
N LEU A 245 13.38 5.75 -22.73
CA LEU A 245 14.75 6.01 -22.28
C LEU A 245 15.27 4.94 -21.32
N TYR A 246 14.37 4.26 -20.60
CA TYR A 246 14.68 3.33 -19.52
C TYR A 246 14.48 1.86 -19.90
N SER A 247 13.89 1.56 -21.07
CA SER A 247 13.64 0.20 -21.56
C SER A 247 14.82 -0.76 -21.39
N GLY A 248 16.03 -0.35 -21.81
CA GLY A 248 17.24 -1.18 -21.65
C GLY A 248 17.72 -1.34 -20.20
N VAL A 249 17.46 -0.35 -19.34
CA VAL A 249 17.78 -0.43 -17.90
C VAL A 249 16.82 -1.38 -17.21
N VAL A 250 15.52 -1.26 -17.48
CA VAL A 250 14.47 -2.16 -17.00
C VAL A 250 14.78 -3.60 -17.38
N ALA A 251 15.05 -3.86 -18.66
CA ALA A 251 15.39 -5.19 -19.14
C ALA A 251 16.58 -5.81 -18.38
N ALA A 252 17.63 -5.02 -18.14
CA ALA A 252 18.81 -5.48 -17.41
C ALA A 252 18.53 -5.79 -15.93
N PHE A 253 17.65 -5.04 -15.26
CA PHE A 253 17.25 -5.33 -13.88
C PHE A 253 16.30 -6.51 -13.74
N LEU A 254 15.40 -6.73 -14.70
CA LEU A 254 14.46 -7.84 -14.68
C LEU A 254 15.08 -9.17 -15.15
N GLN A 255 16.19 -9.14 -15.89
CA GLN A 255 16.87 -10.34 -16.37
C GLN A 255 17.22 -11.31 -15.22
N GLY A 256 16.83 -12.57 -15.37
CA GLY A 256 17.04 -13.64 -14.39
C GLY A 256 16.13 -13.57 -13.16
N THR A 257 15.14 -12.69 -13.15
CA THR A 257 14.09 -12.63 -12.11
C THR A 257 12.82 -13.34 -12.58
N PRO A 258 11.90 -13.73 -11.68
CA PRO A 258 10.60 -14.28 -12.07
C PRO A 258 9.75 -13.35 -12.94
N MET A 259 10.08 -12.05 -12.95
CA MET A 259 9.38 -11.04 -13.75
C MET A 259 9.89 -10.99 -15.20
N GLU A 260 11.02 -11.65 -15.52
CA GLU A 260 11.51 -11.74 -16.89
C GLU A 260 10.51 -12.50 -17.77
N GLY A 261 9.92 -11.80 -18.74
CA GLY A 261 8.96 -12.39 -19.68
C GLY A 261 7.56 -12.62 -19.11
N ALA A 262 7.30 -12.28 -17.83
CA ALA A 262 5.96 -12.32 -17.24
C ALA A 262 5.02 -11.29 -17.89
N ASP A 263 5.56 -10.12 -18.23
CA ASP A 263 4.91 -9.09 -19.04
C ASP A 263 5.98 -8.23 -19.73
N ARG A 264 5.55 -7.26 -20.53
CA ARG A 264 6.37 -6.12 -20.97
C ARG A 264 6.19 -4.98 -19.99
N PHE A 265 7.21 -4.73 -19.18
CA PHE A 265 7.18 -3.69 -18.16
C PHE A 265 7.82 -2.39 -18.63
N HIS A 266 7.18 -1.28 -18.28
CA HIS A 266 7.58 0.07 -18.65
C HIS A 266 7.75 0.93 -17.42
N ALA A 267 8.93 1.53 -17.24
CA ALA A 267 9.16 2.48 -16.15
C ALA A 267 8.45 3.80 -16.44
N TYR A 268 7.41 4.11 -15.67
CA TYR A 268 6.62 5.33 -15.86
C TYR A 268 6.99 6.43 -14.87
N ALA A 269 7.60 6.07 -13.74
CA ALA A 269 8.06 7.03 -12.74
C ALA A 269 9.35 6.58 -12.04
N LEU A 270 10.04 7.57 -11.46
CA LEU A 270 11.25 7.39 -10.66
C LEU A 270 11.15 8.21 -9.37
N THR A 271 11.83 7.77 -8.31
CA THR A 271 12.06 8.61 -7.11
C THR A 271 13.35 9.43 -7.25
N PRO A 272 13.58 10.44 -6.39
CA PRO A 272 14.85 11.17 -6.29
C PRO A 272 16.06 10.28 -6.07
N PHE A 273 15.88 9.07 -5.53
CA PHE A 273 16.94 8.08 -5.28
C PHE A 273 17.05 7.03 -6.39
N GLY A 274 16.32 7.20 -7.50
CA GLY A 274 16.41 6.34 -8.67
C GLY A 274 15.57 5.06 -8.59
N GLN A 275 14.82 4.82 -7.51
CA GLN A 275 13.86 3.71 -7.46
C GLN A 275 12.89 3.84 -8.63
N MET A 276 12.70 2.74 -9.35
CA MET A 276 11.92 2.72 -10.59
C MET A 276 10.55 2.11 -10.34
N LEU A 277 9.49 2.81 -10.78
CA LEU A 277 8.12 2.31 -10.75
C LEU A 277 7.67 1.95 -12.15
N LEU A 278 7.22 0.70 -12.31
CA LEU A 278 6.91 0.08 -13.59
C LEU A 278 5.46 -0.40 -13.62
N CYS A 279 4.88 -0.43 -14.81
CA CYS A 279 3.60 -1.08 -15.08
C CYS A 279 3.72 -2.05 -16.27
N GLY A 280 2.93 -3.12 -16.25
CA GLY A 280 2.82 -4.07 -17.37
C GLY A 280 1.90 -3.59 -18.50
N GLU A 281 2.08 -4.13 -19.71
CA GLU A 281 1.19 -3.91 -20.86
C GLU A 281 -0.12 -4.71 -20.74
N ASN A 282 -0.05 -5.91 -20.19
CA ASN A 282 -1.11 -6.91 -20.25
C ASN A 282 -1.67 -7.26 -18.87
N THR A 283 -0.85 -7.13 -17.84
CA THR A 283 -1.21 -7.35 -16.44
C THR A 283 -1.48 -6.02 -15.77
N SER A 284 -2.17 -6.05 -14.64
CA SER A 284 -2.32 -4.89 -13.77
C SER A 284 -1.23 -4.85 -12.69
N MET A 285 -0.10 -5.51 -12.94
CA MET A 285 1.00 -5.61 -11.97
C MET A 285 1.81 -4.34 -11.97
N HIS A 286 2.17 -3.89 -10.77
CA HIS A 286 3.11 -2.81 -10.57
C HIS A 286 4.38 -3.36 -9.94
N ILE A 287 5.51 -3.00 -10.55
CA ILE A 287 6.82 -3.42 -10.10
C ILE A 287 7.58 -2.21 -9.60
N SER A 288 8.24 -2.37 -8.46
CA SER A 288 9.24 -1.44 -7.96
C SER A 288 10.62 -2.07 -8.05
N ILE A 289 11.59 -1.31 -8.56
CA ILE A 289 12.99 -1.72 -8.63
C ILE A 289 13.81 -0.75 -7.79
N ASP A 290 14.49 -1.25 -6.77
CA ASP A 290 15.58 -0.53 -6.13
C ASP A 290 16.86 -0.76 -6.95
N PRO A 291 17.37 0.24 -7.67
CA PRO A 291 18.52 0.05 -8.54
C PRO A 291 19.82 -0.20 -7.76
N HIS A 292 19.91 0.22 -6.49
CA HIS A 292 21.12 0.12 -5.69
C HIS A 292 21.32 -1.30 -5.15
N SER A 293 20.28 -1.87 -4.54
CA SER A 293 20.29 -3.27 -4.14
C SER A 293 20.08 -4.23 -5.31
N GLY A 294 19.39 -3.78 -6.37
CA GLY A 294 18.94 -4.62 -7.47
C GLY A 294 17.73 -5.49 -7.11
N GLN A 295 17.07 -5.19 -5.98
CA GLN A 295 15.82 -5.83 -5.54
C GLN A 295 14.69 -5.43 -6.48
N VAL A 296 13.85 -6.42 -6.80
CA VAL A 296 12.66 -6.25 -7.63
C VAL A 296 11.48 -6.74 -6.79
N SER A 297 10.53 -5.86 -6.53
CA SER A 297 9.32 -6.13 -5.75
C SER A 297 8.11 -5.94 -6.64
N ALA A 298 7.12 -6.84 -6.52
CA ALA A 298 5.84 -6.73 -7.20
C ALA A 298 4.72 -6.60 -6.15
N ASP A 299 3.66 -5.89 -6.50
CA ASP A 299 2.47 -5.69 -5.67
C ASP A 299 1.59 -6.95 -5.52
N SER A 300 1.78 -7.94 -6.40
CA SER A 300 1.14 -9.25 -6.30
C SER A 300 1.97 -10.35 -6.97
N ASP A 301 1.58 -11.61 -6.78
CA ASP A 301 2.00 -12.71 -7.65
C ASP A 301 1.58 -12.47 -9.10
N VAL A 302 2.23 -13.16 -10.06
CA VAL A 302 1.99 -13.02 -11.51
C VAL A 302 0.49 -13.11 -11.82
N ALA A 303 -0.14 -11.96 -12.04
CA ALA A 303 -1.57 -11.84 -12.21
C ALA A 303 -2.00 -12.32 -13.61
N ALA A 304 -3.25 -12.77 -13.72
CA ALA A 304 -3.88 -13.01 -15.01
C ALA A 304 -3.95 -11.70 -15.84
N THR A 305 -4.17 -11.83 -17.14
CA THR A 305 -4.36 -10.67 -18.03
C THR A 305 -5.46 -9.75 -17.51
N ALA A 306 -5.16 -8.45 -17.40
CA ALA A 306 -6.06 -7.43 -16.89
C ALA A 306 -6.52 -6.48 -17.99
N GLY A 307 -7.80 -6.11 -17.95
CA GLY A 307 -8.39 -5.12 -18.87
C GLY A 307 -7.96 -3.68 -18.53
N ALA A 308 -8.17 -2.75 -19.47
CA ALA A 308 -7.78 -1.35 -19.30
C ALA A 308 -8.39 -0.68 -18.05
N THR A 309 -9.65 -0.99 -17.72
CA THR A 309 -10.33 -0.49 -16.51
C THR A 309 -9.61 -0.91 -15.23
N GLU A 310 -9.26 -2.18 -15.10
CA GLU A 310 -8.57 -2.71 -13.93
C GLU A 310 -7.17 -2.09 -13.78
N ARG A 311 -6.42 -1.98 -14.89
CA ARG A 311 -5.09 -1.36 -14.89
C ARG A 311 -5.14 0.12 -14.49
N ASN A 312 -6.14 0.86 -14.95
CA ASN A 312 -6.34 2.26 -14.55
C ASN A 312 -6.68 2.37 -13.06
N TRP A 313 -7.59 1.53 -12.57
CA TRP A 313 -8.01 1.54 -11.17
C TRP A 313 -6.86 1.19 -10.21
N LYS A 314 -6.10 0.11 -10.48
CA LYS A 314 -4.94 -0.24 -9.65
C LYS A 314 -3.87 0.84 -9.64
N LEU A 315 -3.63 1.48 -10.80
CA LEU A 315 -2.70 2.61 -10.86
C LEU A 315 -3.21 3.81 -10.06
N GLU A 316 -4.50 4.17 -10.20
CA GLU A 316 -5.11 5.28 -9.45
C GLU A 316 -4.94 5.07 -7.96
N PHE A 317 -5.30 3.87 -7.51
CA PHE A 317 -5.17 3.42 -6.13
C PHE A 317 -3.72 3.48 -5.64
N LEU A 318 -2.76 2.96 -6.43
CA LEU A 318 -1.34 3.03 -6.11
C LEU A 318 -0.91 4.48 -5.93
N LEU A 319 -1.17 5.36 -6.93
CA LEU A 319 -0.76 6.76 -6.90
C LEU A 319 -1.41 7.55 -5.76
N HIS A 320 -2.63 7.19 -5.38
CA HIS A 320 -3.33 7.80 -4.26
C HIS A 320 -2.63 7.54 -2.92
N HIS A 321 -2.15 6.30 -2.71
CA HIS A 321 -1.50 5.88 -1.47
C HIS A 321 0.03 6.07 -1.50
N LEU A 322 0.62 6.29 -2.67
CA LEU A 322 2.05 6.55 -2.79
C LEU A 322 2.40 7.96 -2.27
N ASP A 323 3.06 8.02 -1.12
CA ASP A 323 3.39 9.25 -0.42
C ASP A 323 4.87 9.28 0.04
N GLY A 324 5.20 10.23 0.93
CA GLY A 324 6.56 10.60 1.30
C GLY A 324 7.45 9.43 1.71
N PRO A 325 7.06 8.60 2.70
CA PRO A 325 7.86 7.45 3.15
C PRO A 325 8.18 6.43 2.04
N TYR A 326 7.21 6.08 1.18
CA TYR A 326 7.43 5.12 0.10
C TYR A 326 8.26 5.68 -1.08
N LEU A 327 8.44 7.00 -1.12
CA LEU A 327 9.20 7.72 -2.13
C LEU A 327 10.59 8.15 -1.65
N ASP A 328 10.93 7.86 -0.41
CA ASP A 328 12.22 8.21 0.20
C ASP A 328 13.11 6.97 0.36
N ALA A 329 14.42 7.19 0.32
CA ALA A 329 15.37 6.20 0.77
C ALA A 329 15.59 6.39 2.28
N THR A 330 15.81 5.29 2.99
CA THR A 330 16.14 5.32 4.42
C THR A 330 17.57 4.88 4.66
N ASP A 331 18.22 5.48 5.66
CA ASP A 331 19.49 4.96 6.17
C ASP A 331 19.30 3.71 7.05
N ASP A 332 20.40 3.17 7.57
CA ASP A 332 20.40 1.98 8.43
C ASP A 332 19.57 2.14 9.73
N ASP A 333 19.29 3.38 10.14
CA ASP A 333 18.45 3.72 11.30
C ASP A 333 16.98 4.01 10.89
N GLU A 334 16.61 3.60 9.67
CA GLU A 334 15.30 3.81 9.03
C GLU A 334 14.91 5.30 8.88
N GLN A 335 15.90 6.21 8.91
CA GLN A 335 15.61 7.64 8.82
C GLN A 335 15.52 8.09 7.35
N PRO A 336 14.50 8.88 6.97
CA PRO A 336 14.33 9.37 5.59
C PRO A 336 15.49 10.28 5.17
N LEU A 337 15.94 10.11 3.93
CA LEU A 337 17.13 10.77 3.41
C LEU A 337 16.84 11.98 2.54
N TYR A 338 15.63 12.16 2.01
CA TYR A 338 15.35 13.23 1.05
C TYR A 338 15.62 14.62 1.62
N ALA A 339 15.12 14.89 2.83
CA ALA A 339 15.35 16.17 3.51
C ALA A 339 16.85 16.40 3.76
N ARG A 340 17.56 15.37 4.21
CA ARG A 340 19.01 15.44 4.47
C ARG A 340 19.81 15.63 3.17
N ALA A 341 19.42 14.96 2.10
CA ALA A 341 20.02 15.10 0.78
C ALA A 341 19.83 16.52 0.24
N LEU A 342 18.64 17.09 0.44
CA LEU A 342 18.35 18.48 0.08
C LEU A 342 19.22 19.46 0.87
N ASP A 343 19.35 19.27 2.18
CA ASP A 343 20.17 20.14 3.03
C ASP A 343 21.67 20.06 2.68
N LEU A 344 22.18 18.87 2.36
CA LEU A 344 23.59 18.63 2.08
C LEU A 344 24.00 18.98 0.65
N LEU A 345 23.16 18.67 -0.33
CA LEU A 345 23.50 18.72 -1.76
C LEU A 345 22.67 19.76 -2.54
N GLY A 346 21.55 20.22 -1.99
CA GLY A 346 20.58 21.10 -2.66
C GLY A 346 19.69 20.38 -3.68
N HIS A 347 18.75 21.09 -4.29
CA HIS A 347 17.77 20.53 -5.24
C HIS A 347 18.40 19.80 -6.45
N LEU A 348 17.76 18.73 -6.91
CA LEU A 348 18.15 17.99 -8.11
C LEU A 348 17.82 18.78 -9.39
N ALA A 349 18.78 18.82 -10.33
CA ALA A 349 18.49 19.22 -11.70
C ALA A 349 17.54 18.22 -12.40
N PRO A 350 16.93 18.57 -13.55
CA PRO A 350 15.92 17.73 -14.22
C PRO A 350 16.32 16.28 -14.48
N ASN A 351 17.60 16.04 -14.76
CA ASN A 351 18.19 14.75 -15.10
C ASN A 351 19.10 14.19 -14.02
N GLU A 352 19.02 14.69 -12.78
CA GLU A 352 19.80 14.19 -11.65
C GLU A 352 18.98 13.30 -10.72
N ILE A 353 19.68 12.42 -10.00
CA ILE A 353 19.20 11.70 -8.82
C ILE A 353 20.22 11.86 -7.69
N TYR A 354 19.75 11.67 -6.46
CA TYR A 354 20.62 11.33 -5.35
C TYR A 354 21.03 9.87 -5.48
N SER A 355 22.32 9.63 -5.37
CA SER A 355 22.94 8.32 -5.30
C SER A 355 23.94 8.35 -4.13
N PHE A 356 24.73 7.30 -3.96
CA PHE A 356 25.80 7.26 -2.96
C PHE A 356 27.12 6.82 -3.58
N SER A 357 28.23 7.25 -2.98
CA SER A 357 29.59 6.94 -3.44
C SER A 357 30.49 6.59 -2.24
N PRO A 358 31.14 5.42 -2.21
CA PRO A 358 31.17 4.40 -3.27
C PRO A 358 29.86 3.62 -3.38
N SER A 359 29.48 3.20 -4.60
CA SER A 359 28.20 2.53 -4.92
C SER A 359 28.00 1.15 -4.27
N VAL A 360 29.00 0.67 -3.54
CA VAL A 360 29.00 -0.59 -2.79
C VAL A 360 29.63 -0.30 -1.43
N VAL A 361 28.81 -0.31 -0.39
CA VAL A 361 29.27 -0.42 1.00
C VAL A 361 28.36 -1.45 1.67
N GLU A 362 28.96 -2.45 2.32
CA GLU A 362 28.26 -3.31 3.26
C GLU A 362 27.70 -2.41 4.38
N GLY A 363 26.43 -2.01 4.29
CA GLY A 363 25.77 -1.16 5.31
C GLY A 363 24.89 -0.05 4.75
N GLY A 364 24.04 -0.39 3.77
CA GLY A 364 22.90 0.44 3.36
C GLY A 364 23.21 1.86 2.90
N TRP A 365 22.18 2.71 2.94
CA TRP A 365 22.32 4.12 2.61
C TRP A 365 22.93 4.88 3.79
N GLN A 366 23.85 5.80 3.49
CA GLN A 366 24.44 6.68 4.50
C GLN A 366 24.46 8.12 4.00
N ALA A 367 23.90 9.03 4.80
CA ALA A 367 23.82 10.45 4.45
C ALA A 367 25.19 11.06 4.09
N ALA A 368 26.27 10.61 4.73
CA ALA A 368 27.63 11.08 4.49
C ALA A 368 28.19 10.74 3.10
N HIS A 369 27.61 9.75 2.42
CA HIS A 369 28.06 9.29 1.11
C HIS A 369 27.14 9.76 -0.03
N LEU A 370 26.11 10.54 0.27
CA LEU A 370 25.18 11.04 -0.73
C LEU A 370 25.90 11.93 -1.76
N VAL A 371 25.56 11.71 -3.02
CA VAL A 371 26.07 12.48 -4.16
C VAL A 371 24.96 12.68 -5.19
N LYS A 372 25.07 13.75 -5.98
CA LYS A 372 24.24 13.91 -7.17
C LYS A 372 24.88 13.20 -8.36
N ARG A 373 24.07 12.50 -9.15
CA ARG A 373 24.51 11.81 -10.37
C ARG A 373 23.55 12.07 -11.50
N ASP A 374 24.06 12.00 -12.73
CA ASP A 374 23.19 11.90 -13.90
C ASP A 374 22.38 10.61 -13.80
N ARG A 375 21.06 10.78 -13.84
CA ARG A 375 20.06 9.75 -13.58
C ARG A 375 20.20 8.56 -14.50
N LEU A 376 20.29 8.79 -15.81
CA LEU A 376 20.31 7.69 -16.77
C LEU A 376 21.66 6.98 -16.79
N ALA A 377 22.76 7.73 -16.67
CA ALA A 377 24.10 7.15 -16.60
C ALA A 377 24.27 6.28 -15.34
N GLU A 378 23.79 6.75 -14.20
CA GLU A 378 23.88 6.04 -12.93
C GLU A 378 23.05 4.75 -12.94
N LEU A 379 21.78 4.82 -13.36
CA LEU A 379 20.92 3.64 -13.43
C LEU A 379 21.46 2.58 -14.40
N LYS A 380 22.08 3.00 -15.53
CA LYS A 380 22.79 2.08 -16.44
C LYS A 380 24.00 1.43 -15.79
N SER A 381 24.74 2.17 -14.95
CA SER A 381 25.89 1.64 -14.22
C SER A 381 25.45 0.60 -13.18
N LEU A 382 24.42 0.94 -12.38
CA LEU A 382 23.86 0.06 -11.36
C LEU A 382 23.27 -1.22 -11.94
N ALA A 383 22.53 -1.13 -13.06
CA ALA A 383 21.99 -2.29 -13.76
C ALA A 383 23.10 -3.27 -14.19
N LYS A 384 24.21 -2.76 -14.73
CA LYS A 384 25.38 -3.60 -15.09
C LYS A 384 26.02 -4.27 -13.88
N GLN A 385 26.15 -3.55 -12.76
CA GLN A 385 26.69 -4.09 -11.51
C GLN A 385 25.79 -5.19 -10.95
N THR A 386 24.46 -5.01 -11.00
CA THR A 386 23.49 -6.02 -10.57
C THR A 386 23.54 -7.28 -11.44
N ALA A 387 23.62 -7.13 -12.76
CA ALA A 387 23.79 -8.28 -13.66
C ALA A 387 25.09 -9.06 -13.38
N ALA A 388 26.20 -8.34 -13.13
CA ALA A 388 27.47 -8.98 -12.77
C ALA A 388 27.40 -9.72 -11.42
N ARG A 389 26.73 -9.14 -10.41
CA ARG A 389 26.52 -9.77 -9.09
C ARG A 389 25.71 -11.08 -9.21
N ARG A 390 24.67 -11.11 -10.04
CA ARG A 390 23.84 -12.30 -10.27
C ARG A 390 24.64 -13.42 -10.96
N SER A 391 25.42 -13.09 -11.99
CA SER A 391 26.28 -14.08 -12.69
C SER A 391 27.33 -14.71 -11.77
N LEU A 392 27.91 -13.93 -10.85
CA LEU A 392 28.87 -14.46 -9.87
C LEU A 392 28.21 -15.40 -8.85
N ARG A 393 26.94 -15.17 -8.51
CA ARG A 393 26.20 -16.02 -7.57
C ARG A 393 25.80 -17.35 -8.21
N SER A 394 25.35 -17.36 -9.47
CA SER A 394 25.05 -18.61 -10.18
C SER A 394 26.28 -19.51 -10.30
N ASP A 395 27.45 -18.93 -10.62
CA ASP A 395 28.71 -19.68 -10.74
C ASP A 395 29.20 -20.27 -9.40
N ALA A 396 28.75 -19.71 -8.28
CA ALA A 396 29.09 -20.19 -6.93
C ALA A 396 28.11 -21.25 -6.41
N GLU A 397 26.85 -21.24 -6.86
CA GLU A 397 25.84 -22.25 -6.53
C GLU A 397 25.99 -23.53 -7.40
N ASP A 398 26.62 -23.42 -8.58
CA ASP A 398 26.93 -24.54 -9.49
C ASP A 398 28.28 -25.25 -9.20
N ARG A 399 29.00 -24.88 -8.13
CA ARG A 399 30.26 -25.50 -7.67
C ARG A 399 30.09 -26.21 -6.33
#